data_AF-A0A921HX42-F1
#
_entry.id   AF-A0A921HX42-F1
#
_cell.length_a   1.000
_cell.length_b   1.000
_cell.length_c   1.000
_cell.angle_alpha   90.00
_cell.angle_beta   90.00
_cell.angle_gamma   90.00
#
_symmetry.space_group_name_H-M   'P 1'
#
loop_
_entity.id
_entity.type
_entity.pdbx_description
1 polymer ?
#
loop_
_entity_poly.entity_id
_entity_poly.type
_entity_poly.pdbx_seq_one_letter_code
_entity_poly.pdbx_strand_id
1 'polypeptide(L)'
;MKLNELLKAIQPVKVTGSTDIEITGVNIDSRLVETGHLFMAMRGTQTDGHAYIPAAIERGAVAILCEEMPEQTNPDVTYIQVKDSEDAVGKVATTFYGDPTSKMELVGVTGTNGKTTIATLLYNVFRYFGYKVGLISTVCNYIDDQPIPTEHTTPDPITLNRLLGQMADAGCKYAFMEVSSHSIAQKRISGLRFAGGIFTNLTRDHLDYHKTVENYLKAKKKFFDDMPKDAFSLTNLDDKNGLVMTQNTRSHVYTYSLRSLSDFKGRVLESHFEGMLLEFNNHEVAVQFIGRFNASNLLAVFGAAVLLGKKEEDVLVALSTLHPVAGRFDAVRSPGKGYTAIVDYAHTPDALVNVLNAIHGVLEGKGKVITVVGAGGNRDKGKRPMMAKEAARLSDRVIITSDNPRFEEPQDIINDMLAGLDQNDLQKTISIVDRREAIKTACLLAQPGDVVLVAGKGHENYQEIKGVKHHFDDKEELLKIMN
;
A
#
# COMPACT_ATOMS: atom_id res chain seq x y z
N MET A 1 9.40 12.10 -28.95
CA MET A 1 9.65 10.72 -29.45
C MET A 1 8.72 10.44 -30.62
N LYS A 2 9.11 9.68 -31.65
CA LYS A 2 8.20 9.35 -32.76
C LYS A 2 7.14 8.32 -32.34
N LEU A 3 5.91 8.44 -32.83
CA LEU A 3 4.80 7.54 -32.47
C LEU A 3 5.12 6.08 -32.83
N ASN A 4 5.74 5.82 -33.99
CA ASN A 4 6.13 4.47 -34.40
C ASN A 4 7.03 3.73 -33.38
N GLU A 5 7.87 4.44 -32.61
CA GLU A 5 8.69 3.86 -31.55
C GLU A 5 7.81 3.40 -30.37
N LEU A 6 6.82 4.20 -29.98
CA LEU A 6 5.86 3.84 -28.93
C LEU A 6 5.03 2.61 -29.31
N LEU A 7 4.66 2.50 -30.59
CA LEU A 7 3.84 1.38 -31.08
C LEU A 7 4.57 0.04 -31.07
N LYS A 8 5.90 0.00 -31.01
CA LYS A 8 6.67 -1.26 -30.89
C LYS A 8 6.37 -2.01 -29.60
N ALA A 9 5.95 -1.31 -28.55
CA ALA A 9 5.66 -1.90 -27.25
C ALA A 9 4.26 -2.55 -27.15
N ILE A 10 3.40 -2.33 -28.15
CA ILE A 10 2.02 -2.80 -28.16
C ILE A 10 1.68 -3.47 -29.50
N GLN A 11 0.50 -4.09 -29.57
CA GLN A 11 -0.02 -4.68 -30.81
C GLN A 11 -1.35 -4.00 -31.16
N PRO A 12 -1.31 -2.92 -31.98
CA PRO A 12 -2.54 -2.28 -32.45
C PRO A 12 -3.39 -3.23 -33.28
N VAL A 13 -4.71 -3.17 -33.10
CA VAL A 13 -5.70 -3.81 -33.99
C VAL A 13 -5.75 -3.08 -35.32
N LYS A 14 -5.72 -1.75 -35.27
CA LYS A 14 -5.79 -0.87 -36.44
C LYS A 14 -5.09 0.45 -36.13
N VAL A 15 -4.41 0.99 -37.13
CA VAL A 15 -3.85 2.36 -37.08
C VAL A 15 -4.40 3.14 -38.27
N THR A 16 -4.90 4.34 -38.02
CA THR A 16 -5.45 5.24 -39.06
C THR A 16 -4.79 6.61 -38.91
N GLY A 17 -4.03 7.05 -39.91
CA GLY A 17 -3.21 8.27 -39.85
C GLY A 17 -1.70 7.99 -39.98
N SER A 18 -0.88 9.02 -39.82
CA SER A 18 0.59 8.92 -39.92
C SER A 18 1.22 8.47 -38.60
N THR A 19 2.07 7.45 -38.65
CA THR A 19 2.85 7.02 -37.49
C THR A 19 4.21 7.71 -37.37
N ASP A 20 4.59 8.53 -38.34
CA ASP A 20 5.83 9.32 -38.35
C ASP A 20 5.63 10.73 -37.75
N ILE A 21 4.83 10.82 -36.70
CA ILE A 21 4.54 12.05 -35.97
C ILE A 21 5.31 12.10 -34.66
N GLU A 22 5.70 13.31 -34.23
CA GLU A 22 6.34 13.52 -32.95
C GLU A 22 5.30 13.56 -31.82
N ILE A 23 5.56 12.79 -30.78
CA ILE A 23 4.82 12.78 -29.52
C ILE A 23 5.69 13.46 -28.47
N THR A 24 5.18 14.57 -27.92
CA THR A 24 5.84 15.40 -26.89
C THR A 24 5.41 15.05 -25.47
N GLY A 25 4.29 14.34 -25.32
CA GLY A 25 3.75 13.91 -24.04
C GLY A 25 2.71 12.80 -24.18
N VAL A 26 2.40 12.12 -23.08
CA VAL A 26 1.38 11.06 -23.02
C VAL A 26 0.46 11.29 -21.82
N ASN A 27 -0.86 11.21 -22.01
CA ASN A 27 -1.82 11.41 -20.91
C ASN A 27 -3.07 10.55 -21.07
N ILE A 28 -3.64 10.14 -19.93
CA ILE A 28 -4.96 9.48 -19.82
C ILE A 28 -6.07 10.42 -19.36
N ASP A 29 -5.71 11.63 -18.93
CA ASP A 29 -6.64 12.68 -18.53
C ASP A 29 -6.67 13.77 -19.60
N SER A 30 -7.81 13.95 -20.26
CA SER A 30 -7.98 14.96 -21.32
C SER A 30 -7.72 16.38 -20.82
N ARG A 31 -7.90 16.63 -19.52
CA ARG A 31 -7.65 17.94 -18.89
C ARG A 31 -6.16 18.26 -18.77
N LEU A 32 -5.28 17.28 -18.93
CA LEU A 32 -3.83 17.42 -18.88
C LEU A 32 -3.17 17.28 -20.27
N VAL A 33 -3.97 17.16 -21.32
CA VAL A 33 -3.45 17.12 -22.70
C VAL A 33 -2.94 18.50 -23.10
N GLU A 34 -1.78 18.53 -23.74
CA GLU A 34 -1.17 19.69 -24.38
C GLU A 34 -0.85 19.39 -25.85
N THR A 35 -0.40 20.40 -26.59
CA THR A 35 -0.07 20.28 -28.01
C THR A 35 1.01 19.23 -28.25
N GLY A 36 0.75 18.29 -29.16
CA GLY A 36 1.68 17.21 -29.51
C GLY A 36 1.57 15.96 -28.64
N HIS A 37 0.61 15.92 -27.71
CA HIS A 37 0.41 14.74 -26.88
C HIS A 37 -0.28 13.58 -27.60
N LEU A 38 0.01 12.37 -27.13
CA LEU A 38 -0.82 11.19 -27.32
C LEU A 38 -1.80 11.10 -26.14
N PHE A 39 -3.10 11.21 -26.43
CA PHE A 39 -4.16 10.94 -25.46
C PHE A 39 -4.57 9.46 -25.53
N MET A 40 -4.65 8.80 -24.39
CA MET A 40 -5.03 7.39 -24.32
C MET A 40 -6.36 7.26 -23.58
N ALA A 41 -7.41 7.01 -24.35
CA ALA A 41 -8.78 6.88 -23.87
C ALA A 41 -8.96 5.54 -23.14
N MET A 42 -9.14 5.64 -21.83
CA MET A 42 -9.28 4.50 -20.91
C MET A 42 -10.73 4.36 -20.45
N ARG A 43 -11.24 3.14 -20.33
CA ARG A 43 -12.53 2.92 -19.65
C ARG A 43 -12.32 2.97 -18.14
N GLY A 44 -12.72 4.06 -17.51
CA GLY A 44 -12.66 4.20 -16.05
C GLY A 44 -13.81 3.49 -15.34
N THR A 45 -13.70 3.40 -14.02
CA THR A 45 -14.78 2.84 -13.17
C THR A 45 -15.95 3.79 -12.97
N GLN A 46 -15.77 5.08 -13.25
CA GLN A 46 -16.78 6.13 -13.08
C GLN A 46 -17.21 6.76 -14.41
N THR A 47 -16.26 6.98 -15.31
CA THR A 47 -16.49 7.60 -16.62
C THR A 47 -15.70 6.87 -17.71
N ASP A 48 -16.20 6.92 -18.94
CA ASP A 48 -15.51 6.39 -20.10
C ASP A 48 -14.64 7.47 -20.76
N GLY A 49 -13.32 7.24 -20.81
CA GLY A 49 -12.33 8.13 -21.42
C GLY A 49 -12.61 8.44 -22.90
N HIS A 50 -13.30 7.54 -23.62
CA HIS A 50 -13.64 7.73 -25.03
C HIS A 50 -14.54 8.95 -25.25
N ALA A 51 -15.41 9.27 -24.28
CA ALA A 51 -16.27 10.45 -24.34
C ALA A 51 -15.47 11.77 -24.36
N TYR A 52 -14.21 11.76 -23.94
CA TYR A 52 -13.35 12.94 -23.86
C TYR A 52 -12.35 13.06 -25.01
N ILE A 53 -12.40 12.18 -26.02
CA ILE A 53 -11.57 12.28 -27.23
C ILE A 53 -11.72 13.65 -27.91
N PRO A 54 -12.94 14.19 -28.14
CA PRO A 54 -13.08 15.51 -28.77
C PRO A 54 -12.36 16.63 -27.99
N ALA A 55 -12.49 16.62 -26.66
CA ALA A 55 -11.84 17.61 -25.79
C ALA A 55 -10.31 17.48 -25.78
N ALA A 56 -9.78 16.25 -25.89
CA ALA A 56 -8.35 16.03 -26.02
C ALA A 56 -7.80 16.55 -27.36
N ILE A 57 -8.53 16.35 -28.46
CA ILE A 57 -8.17 16.87 -29.79
C ILE A 57 -8.19 18.40 -29.77
N GLU A 58 -9.21 19.02 -29.19
CA GLU A 58 -9.32 20.48 -29.06
C GLU A 58 -8.12 21.09 -28.30
N ARG A 59 -7.57 20.35 -27.33
CA ARG A 59 -6.38 20.75 -26.56
C ARG A 59 -5.04 20.47 -27.26
N GLY A 60 -5.08 19.84 -28.43
CA GLY A 60 -3.90 19.62 -29.27
C GLY A 60 -3.32 18.20 -29.23
N ALA A 61 -4.09 17.19 -28.82
CA ALA A 61 -3.69 15.80 -29.04
C ALA A 61 -3.52 15.53 -30.53
N VAL A 62 -2.34 15.04 -30.92
CA VAL A 62 -2.01 14.68 -32.31
C VAL A 62 -2.21 13.18 -32.57
N ALA A 63 -2.37 12.40 -31.51
CA ALA A 63 -2.67 10.98 -31.56
C ALA A 63 -3.63 10.55 -30.46
N ILE A 64 -4.45 9.53 -30.75
CA ILE A 64 -5.43 8.94 -29.84
C ILE A 64 -5.26 7.44 -29.80
N LEU A 65 -5.04 6.86 -28.62
CA LEU A 65 -5.15 5.42 -28.40
C LEU A 65 -6.50 5.11 -27.78
N CYS A 66 -7.24 4.16 -28.35
CA CYS A 66 -8.59 3.83 -27.91
C CYS A 66 -8.93 2.36 -28.17
N GLU A 67 -9.96 1.83 -27.52
CA GLU A 67 -10.50 0.49 -27.80
C GLU A 67 -11.52 0.54 -28.94
N GLU A 68 -12.34 1.59 -28.93
CA GLU A 68 -13.35 1.86 -29.95
C GLU A 68 -12.97 3.09 -30.75
N MET A 69 -13.05 2.97 -32.07
CA MET A 69 -12.85 4.12 -32.96
C MET A 69 -14.02 5.09 -32.80
N PRO A 70 -13.78 6.41 -32.67
CA PRO A 70 -14.87 7.38 -32.62
C PRO A 70 -15.63 7.41 -33.95
N GLU A 71 -16.93 7.71 -33.89
CA GLU A 71 -17.78 7.83 -35.09
C GLU A 71 -17.29 8.94 -36.03
N GLN A 72 -16.79 10.03 -35.45
CA GLN A 72 -16.19 11.16 -36.17
C GLN A 72 -14.69 11.18 -35.91
N THR A 73 -13.91 10.99 -36.98
CA THR A 73 -12.45 11.11 -36.93
C THR A 73 -12.00 12.46 -37.49
N ASN A 74 -10.94 13.01 -36.90
CA ASN A 74 -10.25 14.18 -37.43
C ASN A 74 -9.09 13.70 -38.32
N PRO A 75 -9.02 14.11 -39.60
CA PRO A 75 -7.96 13.66 -40.52
C PRO A 75 -6.53 14.07 -40.09
N ASP A 76 -6.39 15.10 -39.26
CA ASP A 76 -5.10 15.59 -38.76
C ASP A 76 -4.60 14.81 -37.53
N VAL A 77 -5.40 13.88 -37.01
CA VAL A 77 -5.12 13.10 -35.80
C VAL A 77 -4.93 11.63 -36.16
N THR A 78 -3.90 11.01 -35.56
CA THR A 78 -3.67 9.57 -35.75
C THR A 78 -4.40 8.76 -34.68
N TYR A 79 -5.17 7.76 -35.09
CA TYR A 79 -5.93 6.88 -34.20
C TYR A 79 -5.30 5.49 -34.15
N ILE A 80 -5.12 4.98 -32.94
CA ILE A 80 -4.51 3.68 -32.63
C ILE A 80 -5.54 2.85 -31.85
N GLN A 81 -6.18 1.93 -32.56
CA GLN A 81 -7.13 1.02 -31.96
C GLN A 81 -6.39 -0.16 -31.30
N VAL A 82 -6.68 -0.45 -30.04
CA VAL A 82 -6.16 -1.60 -29.30
C VAL A 82 -7.30 -2.47 -28.77
N LYS A 83 -7.01 -3.70 -28.35
CA LYS A 83 -8.02 -4.56 -27.72
C LYS A 83 -8.27 -4.20 -26.25
N ASP A 84 -7.27 -3.62 -25.61
CA ASP A 84 -7.20 -3.44 -24.16
C ASP A 84 -6.39 -2.19 -23.87
N SER A 85 -7.08 -1.10 -23.57
CA SER A 85 -6.46 0.19 -23.28
C SER A 85 -5.65 0.13 -21.98
N GLU A 86 -6.15 -0.56 -20.96
CA GLU A 86 -5.49 -0.70 -19.66
C GLU A 86 -4.09 -1.31 -19.76
N ASP A 87 -3.95 -2.37 -20.56
CA ASP A 87 -2.65 -2.99 -20.81
C ASP A 87 -1.72 -2.12 -21.69
N ALA A 88 -2.28 -1.49 -22.72
CA ALA A 88 -1.52 -0.72 -23.69
C ALA A 88 -0.91 0.55 -23.07
N VAL A 89 -1.65 1.25 -22.22
CA VAL A 89 -1.20 2.52 -21.62
C VAL A 89 0.07 2.36 -20.82
N GLY A 90 0.16 1.35 -19.95
CA GLY A 90 1.37 1.11 -19.15
C GLY A 90 2.62 0.89 -20.02
N LYS A 91 2.49 0.10 -21.09
CA LYS A 91 3.57 -0.21 -22.04
C LYS A 91 4.01 1.01 -22.86
N VAL A 92 3.06 1.80 -23.33
CA VAL A 92 3.33 3.06 -24.04
C VAL A 92 4.01 4.06 -23.10
N ALA A 93 3.51 4.22 -21.88
CA ALA A 93 4.11 5.10 -20.88
C ALA A 93 5.54 4.67 -20.52
N THR A 94 5.76 3.37 -20.30
CA THR A 94 7.11 2.81 -20.05
C THR A 94 8.07 3.19 -21.17
N THR A 95 7.66 3.03 -22.42
CA THR A 95 8.48 3.37 -23.58
C THR A 95 8.74 4.88 -23.67
N PHE A 96 7.70 5.69 -23.49
CA PHE A 96 7.79 7.15 -23.57
C PHE A 96 8.76 7.73 -22.53
N TYR A 97 8.73 7.22 -21.30
CA TYR A 97 9.63 7.63 -20.21
C TYR A 97 10.98 6.88 -20.23
N GLY A 98 11.33 6.23 -21.35
CA GLY A 98 12.66 5.69 -21.59
C GLY A 98 13.00 4.41 -20.83
N ASP A 99 12.01 3.51 -20.71
CA ASP A 99 12.07 2.21 -20.01
C ASP A 99 12.78 2.30 -18.66
N PRO A 100 12.20 3.03 -17.69
CA PRO A 100 12.90 3.38 -16.46
C PRO A 100 13.32 2.15 -15.64
N THR A 101 12.51 1.08 -15.69
CA THR A 101 12.78 -0.16 -14.96
C THR A 101 13.92 -1.00 -15.54
N SER A 102 14.41 -0.68 -16.74
CA SER A 102 15.63 -1.31 -17.27
C SER A 102 16.92 -0.77 -16.63
N LYS A 103 16.84 0.38 -15.93
CA LYS A 103 17.98 1.12 -15.37
C LYS A 103 18.15 0.93 -13.86
N MET A 104 17.23 0.23 -13.21
CA MET A 104 17.23 0.01 -11.76
C MET A 104 16.57 -1.33 -11.40
N GLU A 105 16.89 -1.86 -10.22
CA GLU A 105 16.21 -3.03 -9.69
C GLU A 105 14.88 -2.62 -9.05
N LEU A 106 13.76 -2.93 -9.70
CA LEU A 106 12.42 -2.66 -9.19
C LEU A 106 11.88 -3.87 -8.42
N VAL A 107 11.51 -3.68 -7.15
CA VAL A 107 10.86 -4.72 -6.33
C VAL A 107 9.47 -4.28 -5.89
N GLY A 108 8.48 -5.14 -6.17
CA GLY A 108 7.08 -4.90 -5.82
C GLY A 108 6.64 -5.71 -4.61
N VAL A 109 5.91 -5.07 -3.69
CA VAL A 109 5.35 -5.73 -2.50
C VAL A 109 3.82 -5.78 -2.59
N THR A 110 3.24 -6.98 -2.53
CA THR A 110 1.79 -7.16 -2.48
C THR A 110 1.32 -8.01 -1.31
N GLY A 111 0.09 -7.76 -0.91
CA GLY A 111 -0.66 -8.48 0.12
C GLY A 111 -1.74 -7.58 0.72
N THR A 112 -2.48 -8.08 1.70
CA THR A 112 -3.48 -7.27 2.43
C THR A 112 -2.75 -6.28 3.34
N ASN A 113 -1.92 -6.77 4.26
CA ASN A 113 -1.21 -5.97 5.25
C ASN A 113 0.32 -6.00 5.04
N GLY A 114 1.06 -5.02 5.55
CA GLY A 114 2.54 -5.03 5.59
C GLY A 114 3.27 -4.47 4.36
N LYS A 115 2.56 -4.17 3.25
CA LYS A 115 3.15 -3.60 2.02
C LYS A 115 3.97 -2.34 2.28
N THR A 116 3.35 -1.32 2.87
CA THR A 116 4.00 -0.04 3.23
C THR A 116 5.24 -0.27 4.08
N THR A 117 5.15 -1.11 5.12
CA THR A 117 6.28 -1.41 6.01
C THR A 117 7.43 -2.01 5.22
N ILE A 118 7.21 -3.09 4.48
CA ILE A 118 8.29 -3.78 3.76
C ILE A 118 8.92 -2.88 2.67
N ALA A 119 8.10 -2.18 1.87
CA ALA A 119 8.62 -1.30 0.83
C ALA A 119 9.47 -0.16 1.41
N THR A 120 9.01 0.45 2.52
CA THR A 120 9.72 1.54 3.19
C THR A 120 11.00 1.04 3.87
N LEU A 121 10.96 -0.13 4.52
CA LEU A 121 12.14 -0.70 5.18
C LEU A 121 13.19 -1.17 4.16
N LEU A 122 12.79 -1.72 3.01
CA LEU A 122 13.73 -2.00 1.92
C LEU A 122 14.37 -0.72 1.39
N TYR A 123 13.58 0.35 1.19
CA TYR A 123 14.12 1.66 0.82
C TYR A 123 15.18 2.12 1.84
N ASN A 124 14.89 2.06 3.15
CA ASN A 124 15.82 2.47 4.20
C ASN A 124 17.08 1.58 4.26
N VAL A 125 16.95 0.25 4.11
CA VAL A 125 18.09 -0.67 4.10
C VAL A 125 19.04 -0.37 2.94
N PHE A 126 18.51 -0.12 1.74
CA PHE A 126 19.36 0.15 0.58
C PHE A 126 19.95 1.56 0.60
N ARG A 127 19.26 2.53 1.22
CA ARG A 127 19.82 3.85 1.54
C ARG A 127 20.96 3.73 2.56
N TYR A 128 20.80 2.88 3.58
CA TYR A 128 21.85 2.59 4.56
C TYR A 128 23.12 2.03 3.90
N PHE A 129 22.96 1.19 2.87
CA PHE A 129 24.09 0.72 2.05
C PHE A 129 24.68 1.76 1.08
N GLY A 130 24.23 3.02 1.13
CA GLY A 130 24.77 4.12 0.35
C GLY A 130 24.25 4.20 -1.09
N TYR A 131 23.18 3.48 -1.44
CA TYR A 131 22.58 3.61 -2.76
C TYR A 131 21.61 4.78 -2.83
N LYS A 132 21.46 5.34 -4.02
CA LYS A 132 20.27 6.12 -4.36
C LYS A 132 19.09 5.19 -4.59
N VAL A 133 17.95 5.50 -3.97
CA VAL A 133 16.80 4.58 -3.94
C VAL A 133 15.50 5.33 -4.17
N GLY A 134 14.60 4.74 -4.97
CA GLY A 134 13.22 5.19 -5.12
C GLY A 134 12.26 4.49 -4.15
N LEU A 135 11.26 5.21 -3.66
CA LEU A 135 10.12 4.62 -2.93
C LEU A 135 8.82 5.07 -3.57
N ILE A 136 7.91 4.13 -3.83
CA ILE A 136 6.52 4.43 -4.22
C ILE A 136 5.59 3.76 -3.20
N SER A 137 4.98 4.57 -2.34
CA SER A 137 4.33 4.08 -1.12
C SER A 137 3.13 4.94 -0.75
N THR A 138 2.22 4.38 0.05
CA THR A 138 1.00 5.06 0.50
C THR A 138 1.27 6.32 1.32
N VAL A 139 2.35 6.31 2.12
CA VAL A 139 2.68 7.43 3.01
C VAL A 139 3.26 8.60 2.21
N CYS A 140 4.25 8.32 1.36
CA CYS A 140 4.95 9.30 0.55
C CYS A 140 5.78 8.55 -0.51
N ASN A 141 5.94 9.15 -1.68
CA ASN A 141 6.90 8.68 -2.66
C ASN A 141 8.24 9.39 -2.40
N TYR A 142 9.37 8.74 -2.68
CA TYR A 142 10.69 9.36 -2.58
C TYR A 142 11.50 9.15 -3.85
N ILE A 143 12.12 10.22 -4.32
CA ILE A 143 13.17 10.18 -5.33
C ILE A 143 14.47 10.44 -4.59
N ASP A 144 15.21 9.37 -4.28
CA ASP A 144 16.31 9.42 -3.34
C ASP A 144 15.89 9.97 -1.97
N ASP A 145 16.26 11.19 -1.60
CA ASP A 145 15.86 11.87 -0.36
C ASP A 145 14.72 12.87 -0.54
N GLN A 146 14.28 13.13 -1.78
CA GLN A 146 13.24 14.11 -2.07
C GLN A 146 11.83 13.51 -1.86
N PRO A 147 11.04 14.01 -0.89
CA PRO A 147 9.67 13.57 -0.70
C PRO A 147 8.75 14.12 -1.79
N ILE A 148 7.90 13.26 -2.33
CA ILE A 148 6.88 13.58 -3.32
C ILE A 148 5.52 13.13 -2.75
N PRO A 149 4.56 14.06 -2.54
CA PRO A 149 3.22 13.70 -2.08
C PRO A 149 2.53 12.69 -2.99
N THR A 150 1.65 11.89 -2.41
CA THR A 150 0.90 10.85 -3.13
C THR A 150 -0.58 10.92 -2.83
N GLU A 151 -1.39 10.51 -3.80
CA GLU A 151 -2.85 10.38 -3.65
C GLU A 151 -3.31 8.92 -3.60
N HIS A 152 -2.46 7.98 -4.04
CA HIS A 152 -2.79 6.57 -4.20
C HIS A 152 -1.61 5.70 -3.76
N THR A 153 -1.89 4.51 -3.20
CA THR A 153 -0.86 3.50 -2.87
C THR A 153 0.00 3.11 -4.08
N THR A 154 -0.64 2.96 -5.25
CA THR A 154 0.05 2.73 -6.52
C THR A 154 -0.52 3.73 -7.53
N PRO A 155 0.27 4.69 -8.06
CA PRO A 155 -0.21 5.70 -9.00
C PRO A 155 -0.80 5.12 -10.29
N ASP A 156 -1.49 5.96 -11.07
CA ASP A 156 -1.87 5.61 -12.45
C ASP A 156 -0.62 5.35 -13.32
N PRO A 157 -0.75 4.64 -14.45
CA PRO A 157 0.42 4.23 -15.23
C PRO A 157 1.27 5.40 -15.76
N ILE A 158 0.69 6.59 -15.98
CA ILE A 158 1.44 7.77 -16.46
C ILE A 158 2.27 8.35 -15.32
N THR A 159 1.62 8.62 -14.18
CA THR A 159 2.31 9.15 -13.00
C THR A 159 3.38 8.17 -12.51
N LEU A 160 3.08 6.87 -12.52
CA LEU A 160 4.01 5.82 -12.12
C LEU A 160 5.27 5.80 -12.99
N ASN A 161 5.11 5.76 -14.32
CA ASN A 161 6.25 5.75 -15.23
C ASN A 161 7.04 7.06 -15.21
N ARG A 162 6.36 8.21 -15.04
CA ARG A 162 7.03 9.50 -14.85
C ARG A 162 7.89 9.51 -13.61
N LEU A 163 7.37 9.05 -12.47
CA LEU A 163 8.13 8.97 -11.21
C LEU A 163 9.32 8.02 -11.34
N LEU A 164 9.12 6.83 -11.91
CA LEU A 164 10.22 5.88 -12.17
C LEU A 164 11.26 6.44 -13.15
N GLY A 165 10.84 7.20 -14.16
CA GLY A 165 11.72 7.95 -15.06
C GLY A 165 12.59 8.94 -14.30
N GLN A 166 11.98 9.77 -13.45
CA GLN A 166 12.71 10.73 -12.62
C GLN A 166 13.67 10.03 -11.63
N MET A 167 13.28 8.88 -11.07
CA MET A 167 14.17 8.06 -10.23
C MET A 167 15.37 7.55 -11.03
N ALA A 168 15.15 7.08 -12.26
CA ALA A 168 16.22 6.63 -13.15
C ALA A 168 17.18 7.78 -13.49
N ASP A 169 16.64 8.96 -13.83
CA ASP A 169 17.41 10.16 -14.15
C ASP A 169 18.20 10.68 -12.94
N ALA A 170 17.67 10.54 -11.72
CA ALA A 170 18.37 10.86 -10.48
C ALA A 170 19.50 9.85 -10.14
N GLY A 171 19.56 8.72 -10.85
CA GLY A 171 20.54 7.66 -10.66
C GLY A 171 20.17 6.67 -9.56
N CYS A 172 18.89 6.51 -9.24
CA CYS A 172 18.44 5.47 -8.32
C CYS A 172 18.79 4.09 -8.88
N LYS A 173 19.52 3.29 -8.08
CA LYS A 173 19.90 1.92 -8.45
C LYS A 173 18.81 0.90 -8.10
N TYR A 174 17.99 1.23 -7.11
CA TYR A 174 16.90 0.40 -6.61
C TYR A 174 15.63 1.24 -6.51
N ALA A 175 14.48 0.61 -6.72
CA ALA A 175 13.19 1.18 -6.35
C ALA A 175 12.32 0.12 -5.69
N PHE A 176 11.64 0.50 -4.61
CA PHE A 176 10.72 -0.36 -3.88
C PHE A 176 9.32 0.24 -3.97
N MET A 177 8.33 -0.58 -4.32
CA MET A 177 6.97 -0.08 -4.47
C MET A 177 5.91 -0.97 -3.87
N GLU A 178 4.85 -0.35 -3.35
CA GLU A 178 3.62 -1.04 -3.04
C GLU A 178 2.86 -1.39 -4.33
N VAL A 179 2.47 -2.66 -4.47
CA VAL A 179 1.68 -3.18 -5.58
C VAL A 179 0.31 -3.60 -5.04
N SER A 180 -0.66 -2.69 -5.13
CA SER A 180 -2.03 -2.93 -4.68
C SER A 180 -2.76 -3.95 -5.58
N SER A 181 -3.82 -4.61 -5.08
CA SER A 181 -4.65 -5.46 -5.93
C SER A 181 -5.37 -4.69 -7.03
N HIS A 182 -5.71 -3.42 -6.77
CA HIS A 182 -6.33 -2.52 -7.74
C HIS A 182 -5.37 -2.21 -8.89
N SER A 183 -4.10 -1.93 -8.60
CA SER A 183 -3.12 -1.65 -9.65
C SER A 183 -2.82 -2.85 -10.53
N ILE A 184 -2.89 -4.07 -9.99
CA ILE A 184 -2.75 -5.29 -10.80
C ILE A 184 -3.99 -5.51 -11.66
N ALA A 185 -5.18 -5.40 -11.06
CA ALA A 185 -6.45 -5.58 -11.78
C ALA A 185 -6.64 -4.58 -12.93
N GLN A 186 -6.27 -3.32 -12.69
CA GLN A 186 -6.33 -2.21 -13.67
C GLN A 186 -5.05 -2.09 -14.51
N LYS A 187 -4.13 -3.05 -14.40
CA LYS A 187 -2.89 -3.13 -15.18
C LYS A 187 -2.02 -1.87 -15.14
N ARG A 188 -2.06 -1.13 -14.04
CA ARG A 188 -1.26 0.11 -13.85
C ARG A 188 0.25 -0.15 -13.93
N ILE A 189 0.66 -1.38 -13.64
CA ILE A 189 2.04 -1.85 -13.66
C ILE A 189 2.43 -2.53 -15.00
N SER A 190 1.54 -2.53 -16.01
CA SER A 190 1.88 -3.07 -17.33
C SER A 190 3.08 -2.33 -17.93
N GLY A 191 3.97 -3.08 -18.57
CA GLY A 191 5.21 -2.55 -19.15
C GLY A 191 6.39 -2.51 -18.18
N LEU A 192 6.16 -2.51 -16.87
CA LEU A 192 7.23 -2.51 -15.88
C LEU A 192 7.94 -3.87 -15.80
N ARG A 193 9.26 -3.84 -15.66
CA ARG A 193 10.07 -5.03 -15.38
C ARG A 193 10.44 -5.07 -13.90
N PHE A 194 10.00 -6.12 -13.21
CA PHE A 194 10.33 -6.36 -11.81
C PHE A 194 11.50 -7.32 -11.67
N ALA A 195 12.46 -6.97 -10.81
CA ALA A 195 13.54 -7.84 -10.35
C ALA A 195 13.08 -8.80 -9.25
N GLY A 196 12.07 -8.39 -8.48
CA GLY A 196 11.55 -9.16 -7.36
C GLY A 196 10.10 -8.84 -7.01
N GLY A 197 9.38 -9.85 -6.54
CA GLY A 197 8.02 -9.74 -6.03
C GLY A 197 7.92 -10.33 -4.64
N ILE A 198 7.27 -9.64 -3.71
CA ILE A 198 7.11 -10.09 -2.31
C ILE A 198 5.62 -10.25 -2.01
N PHE A 199 5.23 -11.42 -1.51
CA PHE A 199 3.91 -11.66 -0.95
C PHE A 199 3.94 -11.64 0.59
N THR A 200 3.02 -10.88 1.19
CA THR A 200 2.91 -10.76 2.65
C THR A 200 1.87 -11.69 3.26
N ASN A 201 0.60 -11.46 2.94
CA ASN A 201 -0.57 -12.20 3.44
C ASN A 201 -1.81 -11.85 2.61
N LEU A 202 -2.87 -12.64 2.77
CA LEU A 202 -4.18 -12.39 2.16
C LEU A 202 -5.32 -12.68 3.13
N THR A 203 -5.90 -11.60 3.64
CA THR A 203 -7.12 -11.59 4.46
C THR A 203 -8.21 -10.74 3.82
N ARG A 204 -9.45 -10.83 4.34
CA ARG A 204 -10.62 -10.16 3.75
C ARG A 204 -10.43 -8.65 3.72
N ASP A 205 -10.39 -8.08 2.53
CA ASP A 205 -10.42 -6.65 2.27
C ASP A 205 -10.87 -6.38 0.82
N HIS A 206 -11.20 -5.12 0.49
CA HIS A 206 -11.50 -4.65 -0.86
C HIS A 206 -12.59 -5.43 -1.62
N LEU A 207 -13.56 -6.02 -0.91
CA LEU A 207 -14.66 -6.76 -1.54
C LEU A 207 -15.70 -5.85 -2.20
N ASP A 208 -15.73 -4.57 -1.83
CA ASP A 208 -16.46 -3.53 -2.56
C ASP A 208 -16.01 -3.44 -4.04
N TYR A 209 -14.73 -3.68 -4.31
CA TYR A 209 -14.16 -3.74 -5.66
C TYR A 209 -14.16 -5.15 -6.24
N HIS A 210 -13.49 -6.11 -5.59
CA HIS A 210 -13.25 -7.46 -6.12
C HIS A 210 -14.48 -8.38 -6.06
N LYS A 211 -15.51 -8.01 -5.29
CA LYS A 211 -16.76 -8.76 -5.04
C LYS A 211 -16.57 -10.05 -4.24
N THR A 212 -15.55 -10.84 -4.52
CA THR A 212 -15.25 -12.11 -3.83
C THR A 212 -13.79 -12.19 -3.41
N VAL A 213 -13.51 -12.99 -2.37
CA VAL A 213 -12.14 -13.27 -1.91
C VAL A 213 -11.34 -14.00 -3.00
N GLU A 214 -12.00 -14.85 -3.79
CA GLU A 214 -11.37 -15.56 -4.90
C GLU A 214 -10.87 -14.60 -6.00
N ASN A 215 -11.67 -13.60 -6.37
CA ASN A 215 -11.25 -12.58 -7.33
C ASN A 215 -10.09 -11.74 -6.80
N TYR A 216 -10.15 -11.36 -5.51
CA TYR A 216 -9.06 -10.64 -4.85
C TYR A 216 -7.75 -11.45 -4.83
N LEU A 217 -7.85 -12.76 -4.59
CA LEU A 217 -6.74 -13.71 -4.66
C LEU A 217 -6.17 -13.79 -6.08
N LYS A 218 -7.01 -14.01 -7.09
CA LYS A 218 -6.60 -14.07 -8.50
C LYS A 218 -5.92 -12.78 -8.94
N ALA A 219 -6.43 -11.62 -8.53
CA ALA A 219 -5.84 -10.33 -8.84
C ALA A 219 -4.41 -10.22 -8.30
N LYS A 220 -4.14 -10.62 -7.05
CA LYS A 220 -2.78 -10.61 -6.50
C LYS A 220 -1.88 -11.66 -7.13
N LYS A 221 -2.39 -12.87 -7.34
CA LYS A 221 -1.65 -13.96 -7.99
C LYS A 221 -1.14 -13.56 -9.38
N LYS A 222 -1.93 -12.77 -10.13
CA LYS A 222 -1.55 -12.28 -11.45
C LYS A 222 -0.21 -11.54 -11.46
N PHE A 223 0.13 -10.83 -10.38
CA PHE A 223 1.45 -10.18 -10.24
C PHE A 223 2.59 -11.21 -10.36
N PHE A 224 2.48 -12.34 -9.66
CA PHE A 224 3.47 -13.42 -9.70
C PHE A 224 3.41 -14.24 -10.99
N ASP A 225 2.24 -14.38 -11.61
CA ASP A 225 2.07 -15.04 -12.91
C ASP A 225 2.82 -14.31 -14.03
N ASP A 226 2.89 -12.98 -13.92
CA ASP A 226 3.55 -12.11 -14.89
C ASP A 226 5.04 -11.87 -14.61
N MET A 227 5.58 -12.39 -13.50
CA MET A 227 6.97 -12.17 -13.13
C MET A 227 7.95 -12.77 -14.16
N PRO A 228 9.02 -12.05 -14.52
CA PRO A 228 10.07 -12.57 -15.40
C PRO A 228 10.78 -13.80 -14.82
N LYS A 229 11.33 -14.63 -15.72
CA LYS A 229 12.04 -15.88 -15.33
C LYS A 229 13.30 -15.64 -14.50
N ASP A 230 13.95 -14.50 -14.71
CA ASP A 230 15.18 -14.07 -14.05
C ASP A 230 14.92 -13.34 -12.72
N ALA A 231 13.66 -13.01 -12.43
CA ALA A 231 13.27 -12.38 -11.19
C ALA A 231 13.10 -13.41 -10.05
N PHE A 232 12.99 -12.91 -8.82
CA PHE A 232 12.63 -13.71 -7.65
C PHE A 232 11.19 -13.45 -7.18
N SER A 233 10.55 -14.46 -6.59
CA SER A 233 9.29 -14.36 -5.87
C SER A 233 9.49 -14.83 -4.43
N LEU A 234 9.37 -13.92 -3.47
CA LEU A 234 9.50 -14.22 -2.04
C LEU A 234 8.11 -14.30 -1.39
N THR A 235 7.73 -15.46 -0.86
CA THR A 235 6.38 -15.70 -0.33
C THR A 235 6.36 -16.15 1.12
N ASN A 236 5.35 -15.70 1.87
CA ASN A 236 5.14 -16.02 3.28
C ASN A 236 4.47 -17.39 3.45
N LEU A 237 5.14 -18.35 4.09
CA LEU A 237 4.54 -19.66 4.40
C LEU A 237 3.64 -19.64 5.64
N ASP A 238 3.66 -18.55 6.43
CA ASP A 238 2.73 -18.41 7.55
C ASP A 238 1.30 -18.07 7.09
N ASP A 239 1.14 -17.66 5.83
CA ASP A 239 -0.16 -17.46 5.19
C ASP A 239 -0.55 -18.69 4.35
N LYS A 240 -1.79 -19.16 4.52
CA LYS A 240 -2.31 -20.33 3.80
C LYS A 240 -2.30 -20.18 2.27
N ASN A 241 -2.30 -18.95 1.77
CA ASN A 241 -2.27 -18.64 0.35
C ASN A 241 -0.83 -18.42 -0.17
N GLY A 242 0.20 -18.50 0.67
CA GLY A 242 1.59 -18.22 0.29
C GLY A 242 2.06 -19.00 -0.94
N LEU A 243 1.92 -20.33 -0.90
CA LEU A 243 2.27 -21.19 -2.05
C LEU A 243 1.29 -21.07 -3.22
N VAL A 244 0.03 -20.70 -2.95
CA VAL A 244 -0.96 -20.46 -4.01
C VAL A 244 -0.58 -19.24 -4.84
N MET A 245 -0.01 -18.20 -4.22
CA MET A 245 0.41 -16.98 -4.91
C MET A 245 1.49 -17.24 -5.95
N THR A 246 2.43 -18.14 -5.68
CA THR A 246 3.57 -18.42 -6.56
C THR A 246 3.36 -19.64 -7.44
N GLN A 247 2.20 -20.30 -7.35
CA GLN A 247 1.92 -21.49 -8.15
C GLN A 247 1.97 -21.15 -9.66
N ASN A 248 2.78 -21.89 -10.42
CA ASN A 248 3.01 -21.71 -11.86
C ASN A 248 3.72 -20.39 -12.26
N THR A 249 4.32 -19.66 -11.31
CA THR A 249 5.20 -18.53 -11.69
C THR A 249 6.42 -19.04 -12.45
N ARG A 250 6.96 -18.20 -13.34
CA ARG A 250 8.21 -18.47 -14.07
C ARG A 250 9.46 -18.04 -13.30
N SER A 251 9.28 -17.18 -12.30
CA SER A 251 10.36 -16.63 -11.47
C SER A 251 10.90 -17.66 -10.48
N HIS A 252 12.05 -17.36 -9.87
CA HIS A 252 12.64 -18.20 -8.83
C HIS A 252 11.89 -18.01 -7.51
N VAL A 253 11.26 -19.06 -7.00
CA VAL A 253 10.45 -19.00 -5.79
C VAL A 253 11.31 -19.22 -4.55
N TYR A 254 11.19 -18.31 -3.58
CA TYR A 254 11.78 -18.38 -2.26
C TYR A 254 10.71 -18.19 -1.19
N THR A 255 10.96 -18.73 -0.02
CA THR A 255 9.99 -18.78 1.07
C THR A 255 10.54 -18.15 2.33
N TYR A 256 9.67 -17.52 3.11
CA TYR A 256 9.99 -17.09 4.47
C TYR A 256 8.91 -17.47 5.46
N SER A 257 9.30 -17.68 6.72
CA SER A 257 8.38 -18.09 7.78
C SER A 257 8.95 -17.84 9.17
N LEU A 258 8.08 -17.51 10.13
CA LEU A 258 8.41 -17.49 11.55
C LEU A 258 8.13 -18.82 12.27
N ARG A 259 7.56 -19.81 11.57
CA ARG A 259 7.00 -21.03 12.17
C ARG A 259 7.49 -22.31 11.53
N SER A 260 7.82 -22.26 10.25
CA SER A 260 8.10 -23.41 9.38
C SER A 260 9.52 -23.33 8.83
N LEU A 261 10.04 -24.49 8.41
CA LEU A 261 11.26 -24.53 7.60
C LEU A 261 11.00 -23.80 6.27
N SER A 262 11.91 -22.93 5.89
CA SER A 262 11.84 -22.06 4.71
C SER A 262 13.25 -21.58 4.34
N ASP A 263 13.40 -20.95 3.17
CA ASP A 263 14.68 -20.39 2.72
C ASP A 263 15.17 -19.27 3.64
N PHE A 264 14.24 -18.46 4.16
CA PHE A 264 14.48 -17.43 5.16
C PHE A 264 13.65 -17.70 6.41
N LYS A 265 14.28 -18.24 7.43
CA LYS A 265 13.61 -18.61 8.68
C LYS A 265 13.85 -17.55 9.74
N GLY A 266 12.78 -17.18 10.45
CA GLY A 266 12.88 -16.28 11.60
C GLY A 266 12.24 -16.84 12.87
N ARG A 267 12.65 -16.31 14.03
CA ARG A 267 12.01 -16.54 15.33
C ARG A 267 11.99 -15.24 16.12
N VAL A 268 10.95 -15.06 16.93
CA VAL A 268 10.91 -14.02 17.97
C VAL A 268 11.40 -14.66 19.26
N LEU A 269 12.51 -14.17 19.80
CA LEU A 269 13.09 -14.65 21.06
C LEU A 269 12.50 -13.86 22.24
N GLU A 270 12.47 -12.54 22.12
CA GLU A 270 11.95 -11.61 23.14
C GLU A 270 11.12 -10.49 22.50
N SER A 271 10.17 -9.92 23.25
CA SER A 271 9.30 -8.83 22.79
C SER A 271 8.96 -7.88 23.93
N HIS A 272 9.29 -6.61 23.76
CA HIS A 272 9.08 -5.52 24.73
C HIS A 272 8.46 -4.30 24.03
N PHE A 273 8.12 -3.24 24.78
CA PHE A 273 7.62 -1.99 24.18
C PHE A 273 8.73 -1.16 23.54
N GLU A 274 9.99 -1.49 23.82
CA GLU A 274 11.16 -0.85 23.24
C GLU A 274 11.67 -1.57 21.98
N GLY A 275 11.19 -2.79 21.71
CA GLY A 275 11.64 -3.59 20.57
C GLY A 275 11.49 -5.09 20.73
N MET A 276 12.11 -5.84 19.81
CA MET A 276 12.17 -7.31 19.82
C MET A 276 13.61 -7.80 19.67
N LEU A 277 13.91 -8.94 20.28
CA LEU A 277 15.08 -9.76 19.92
C LEU A 277 14.61 -10.85 18.96
N LEU A 278 15.17 -10.87 17.75
CA LEU A 278 14.83 -11.80 16.69
C LEU A 278 16.02 -12.71 16.37
N GLU A 279 15.75 -13.90 15.87
CA GLU A 279 16.75 -14.79 15.27
C GLU A 279 16.37 -15.02 13.80
N PHE A 280 17.18 -14.56 12.84
CA PHE A 280 17.00 -14.77 11.40
C PHE A 280 18.15 -15.62 10.85
N ASN A 281 17.83 -16.74 10.19
CA ASN A 281 18.82 -17.71 9.70
C ASN A 281 19.91 -18.07 10.74
N ASN A 282 19.50 -18.24 12.01
CA ASN A 282 20.35 -18.54 13.17
C ASN A 282 21.29 -17.39 13.61
N HIS A 283 21.04 -16.16 13.18
CA HIS A 283 21.71 -14.96 13.66
C HIS A 283 20.75 -14.09 14.44
N GLU A 284 21.17 -13.62 15.61
CA GLU A 284 20.37 -12.73 16.45
C GLU A 284 20.45 -11.27 15.98
N VAL A 285 19.33 -10.56 16.06
CA VAL A 285 19.24 -9.13 15.79
C VAL A 285 18.23 -8.48 16.73
N ALA A 286 18.65 -7.41 17.41
CA ALA A 286 17.77 -6.55 18.19
C ALA A 286 17.20 -5.45 17.29
N VAL A 287 15.89 -5.23 17.35
CA VAL A 287 15.17 -4.26 16.50
C VAL A 287 14.18 -3.45 17.32
N GLN A 288 13.88 -2.21 16.91
CA GLN A 288 12.92 -1.32 17.60
C GLN A 288 11.45 -1.56 17.21
N PHE A 289 11.18 -2.66 16.52
CA PHE A 289 9.83 -3.01 16.07
C PHE A 289 9.16 -3.93 17.08
N ILE A 290 7.84 -3.87 17.12
CA ILE A 290 7.04 -4.63 18.08
C ILE A 290 6.02 -5.47 17.32
N GLY A 291 5.78 -6.68 17.82
CA GLY A 291 4.76 -7.59 17.31
C GLY A 291 5.26 -8.57 16.25
N ARG A 292 4.74 -9.80 16.31
CA ARG A 292 5.10 -10.89 15.38
C ARG A 292 4.87 -10.55 13.91
N PHE A 293 3.86 -9.74 13.60
CA PHE A 293 3.62 -9.29 12.22
C PHE A 293 4.76 -8.41 11.70
N ASN A 294 5.39 -7.59 12.55
CA ASN A 294 6.57 -6.82 12.17
C ASN A 294 7.82 -7.71 12.08
N ALA A 295 7.97 -8.73 12.92
CA ALA A 295 9.02 -9.72 12.74
C ALA A 295 8.91 -10.43 11.38
N SER A 296 7.69 -10.74 10.94
CA SER A 296 7.42 -11.32 9.61
C SER A 296 7.75 -10.32 8.49
N ASN A 297 7.39 -9.04 8.63
CA ASN A 297 7.76 -7.98 7.69
C ASN A 297 9.30 -7.82 7.60
N LEU A 298 10.00 -7.79 8.74
CA LEU A 298 11.46 -7.68 8.79
C LEU A 298 12.14 -8.89 8.15
N LEU A 299 11.59 -10.10 8.33
CA LEU A 299 12.10 -11.30 7.68
C LEU A 299 11.92 -11.25 6.15
N ALA A 300 10.82 -10.67 5.66
CA ALA A 300 10.62 -10.42 4.24
C ALA A 300 11.63 -9.39 3.68
N VAL A 301 11.92 -8.33 4.44
CA VAL A 301 12.95 -7.34 4.11
C VAL A 301 14.34 -8.00 4.07
N PHE A 302 14.65 -8.80 5.08
CA PHE A 302 15.88 -9.58 5.17
C PHE A 302 16.07 -10.46 3.93
N GLY A 303 15.07 -11.32 3.65
CA GLY A 303 15.13 -12.23 2.51
C GLY A 303 15.25 -11.51 1.17
N ALA A 304 14.47 -10.45 0.95
CA ALA A 304 14.54 -9.68 -0.29
C ALA A 304 15.89 -8.96 -0.47
N ALA A 305 16.46 -8.40 0.60
CA ALA A 305 17.78 -7.78 0.53
C ALA A 305 18.89 -8.79 0.21
N VAL A 306 18.82 -9.99 0.78
CA VAL A 306 19.76 -11.09 0.47
C VAL A 306 19.61 -11.56 -0.98
N LEU A 307 18.37 -11.72 -1.46
CA LEU A 307 18.09 -12.08 -2.87
C LEU A 307 18.56 -11.01 -3.87
N LEU A 308 18.65 -9.75 -3.45
CA LEU A 308 19.25 -8.63 -4.19
C LEU A 308 20.79 -8.56 -4.03
N GLY A 309 21.41 -9.61 -3.49
CA GLY A 309 22.86 -9.79 -3.44
C GLY A 309 23.55 -9.14 -2.24
N LYS A 310 22.84 -8.83 -1.16
CA LYS A 310 23.44 -8.34 0.10
C LYS A 310 23.82 -9.51 1.00
N LYS A 311 24.90 -9.37 1.77
CA LYS A 311 25.31 -10.37 2.75
C LYS A 311 24.35 -10.34 3.94
N GLU A 312 24.03 -11.51 4.49
CA GLU A 312 23.11 -11.62 5.63
C GLU A 312 23.51 -10.72 6.80
N GLU A 313 24.79 -10.77 7.22
CA GLU A 313 25.34 -9.97 8.32
C GLU A 313 25.15 -8.46 8.09
N ASP A 314 25.45 -7.96 6.89
CA ASP A 314 25.30 -6.54 6.54
C ASP A 314 23.83 -6.09 6.62
N VAL A 315 22.90 -6.98 6.20
CA VAL A 315 21.47 -6.71 6.28
C VAL A 315 20.99 -6.67 7.72
N LEU A 316 21.45 -7.59 8.58
CA LEU A 316 21.08 -7.60 10.00
C LEU A 316 21.56 -6.33 10.72
N VAL A 317 22.77 -5.86 10.41
CA VAL A 317 23.26 -4.57 10.92
C VAL A 317 22.33 -3.44 10.47
N ALA A 318 21.99 -3.37 9.18
CA ALA A 318 21.06 -2.36 8.68
C ALA A 318 19.71 -2.42 9.40
N LEU A 319 19.11 -3.61 9.55
CA LEU A 319 17.83 -3.83 10.22
C LEU A 319 17.83 -3.33 11.68
N SER A 320 18.94 -3.50 12.41
CA SER A 320 19.06 -3.03 13.80
C SER A 320 18.99 -1.51 13.96
N THR A 321 19.26 -0.76 12.88
CA THR A 321 19.22 0.71 12.86
C THR A 321 17.88 1.29 12.42
N LEU A 322 16.95 0.44 11.95
CA LEU A 322 15.68 0.90 11.42
C LEU A 322 14.70 1.28 12.53
N HIS A 323 13.82 2.22 12.20
CA HIS A 323 12.72 2.66 13.05
C HIS A 323 11.36 2.25 12.46
N PRO A 324 10.32 2.07 13.30
CA PRO A 324 8.95 1.87 12.85
C PRO A 324 8.49 2.97 11.87
N VAL A 325 7.73 2.56 10.86
CA VAL A 325 7.14 3.49 9.89
C VAL A 325 6.02 4.29 10.58
N ALA A 326 5.94 5.58 10.30
CA ALA A 326 4.90 6.45 10.87
C ALA A 326 3.49 5.82 10.73
N GLY A 327 2.75 5.79 11.84
CA GLY A 327 1.41 5.20 11.88
C GLY A 327 1.33 3.67 11.70
N ARG A 328 2.45 2.94 11.84
CA ARG A 328 2.52 1.47 11.82
C ARG A 328 3.13 0.99 13.14
N PHE A 329 2.27 0.71 14.12
CA PHE A 329 2.63 0.42 15.51
C PHE A 329 3.55 1.49 16.09
N ASP A 330 3.14 2.75 15.93
CA ASP A 330 3.91 3.92 16.36
C ASP A 330 3.64 4.18 17.85
N ALA A 331 4.50 3.64 18.71
CA ALA A 331 4.35 3.65 20.15
C ALA A 331 5.00 4.89 20.79
N VAL A 332 4.27 5.56 21.69
CA VAL A 332 4.71 6.72 22.44
C VAL A 332 4.38 6.53 23.92
N ARG A 333 5.36 6.72 24.80
CA ARG A 333 5.15 6.65 26.26
C ARG A 333 4.64 7.98 26.79
N SER A 334 3.63 7.95 27.66
CA SER A 334 3.10 9.16 28.30
C SER A 334 4.08 9.71 29.34
N PRO A 335 4.55 10.98 29.19
CA PRO A 335 5.37 11.62 30.21
C PRO A 335 4.59 11.77 31.52
N GLY A 336 5.14 11.29 32.64
CA GLY A 336 4.54 11.46 33.97
C GLY A 336 3.26 10.67 34.27
N LYS A 337 2.54 10.14 33.27
CA LYS A 337 1.29 9.39 33.45
C LYS A 337 1.48 7.85 33.39
N GLY A 338 2.56 7.35 32.80
CA GLY A 338 2.99 5.96 32.94
C GLY A 338 2.25 4.91 32.09
N TYR A 339 1.36 5.32 31.17
CA TYR A 339 0.76 4.44 30.15
C TYR A 339 1.44 4.60 28.78
N THR A 340 1.23 3.65 27.87
CA THR A 340 1.73 3.69 26.49
C THR A 340 0.58 3.98 25.52
N ALA A 341 0.77 4.90 24.58
CA ALA A 341 -0.15 5.13 23.47
C ALA A 341 0.43 4.58 22.18
N ILE A 342 -0.40 3.99 21.32
CA ILE A 342 0.02 3.39 20.04
C ILE A 342 -0.90 3.92 18.94
N VAL A 343 -0.32 4.46 17.87
CA VAL A 343 -1.03 4.83 16.65
C VAL A 343 -0.79 3.77 15.57
N ASP A 344 -1.88 3.22 15.00
CA ASP A 344 -1.77 2.20 13.96
C ASP A 344 -2.83 2.35 12.85
N TYR A 345 -2.44 2.03 11.61
CA TYR A 345 -3.31 2.01 10.43
C TYR A 345 -4.26 0.79 10.35
N ALA A 346 -4.39 0.00 11.41
CA ALA A 346 -5.24 -1.20 11.43
C ALA A 346 -6.71 -0.86 11.17
N HIS A 347 -7.11 -0.96 9.90
CA HIS A 347 -8.45 -0.60 9.39
C HIS A 347 -9.19 -1.81 8.79
N THR A 348 -8.73 -3.02 9.11
CA THR A 348 -9.37 -4.32 8.78
C THR A 348 -9.48 -5.15 10.06
N PRO A 349 -10.45 -6.09 10.16
CA PRO A 349 -10.58 -6.94 11.35
C PRO A 349 -9.29 -7.69 11.69
N ASP A 350 -8.64 -8.26 10.67
CA ASP A 350 -7.39 -9.00 10.83
C ASP A 350 -6.22 -8.11 11.29
N ALA A 351 -6.06 -6.93 10.70
CA ALA A 351 -5.02 -5.99 11.13
C ALA A 351 -5.23 -5.56 12.60
N LEU A 352 -6.48 -5.33 13.00
CA LEU A 352 -6.81 -4.95 14.37
C LEU A 352 -6.50 -6.07 15.37
N VAL A 353 -6.85 -7.31 15.02
CA VAL A 353 -6.48 -8.50 15.81
C VAL A 353 -4.97 -8.64 15.94
N ASN A 354 -4.22 -8.43 14.85
CA ASN A 354 -2.76 -8.54 14.87
C ASN A 354 -2.10 -7.49 15.78
N VAL A 355 -2.57 -6.25 15.75
CA VAL A 355 -2.07 -5.18 16.62
C VAL A 355 -2.45 -5.43 18.08
N LEU A 356 -3.70 -5.80 18.37
CA LEU A 356 -4.14 -6.10 19.73
C LEU A 356 -3.42 -7.31 20.33
N ASN A 357 -3.19 -8.36 19.54
CA ASN A 357 -2.40 -9.51 19.98
C ASN A 357 -0.92 -9.14 20.25
N ALA A 358 -0.34 -8.22 19.46
CA ALA A 358 1.00 -7.73 19.73
C ALA A 358 1.05 -6.94 21.05
N ILE A 359 0.04 -6.10 21.32
CA ILE A 359 -0.10 -5.39 22.60
C ILE A 359 -0.19 -6.37 23.76
N HIS A 360 -1.07 -7.38 23.66
CA HIS A 360 -1.22 -8.41 24.71
C HIS A 360 0.06 -9.22 24.92
N GLY A 361 0.80 -9.51 23.85
CA GLY A 361 2.07 -10.20 23.92
C GLY A 361 3.14 -9.44 24.71
N VAL A 362 3.09 -8.10 24.70
CA VAL A 362 3.99 -7.26 25.49
C VAL A 362 3.46 -7.01 26.91
N LEU A 363 2.14 -6.83 27.07
CA LEU A 363 1.53 -6.58 28.38
C LEU A 363 1.62 -7.78 29.31
N GLU A 364 1.53 -9.00 28.78
CA GLU A 364 1.49 -10.25 29.57
C GLU A 364 0.43 -10.20 30.71
N GLY A 365 -0.67 -9.49 30.49
CA GLY A 365 -1.73 -9.28 31.48
C GLY A 365 -1.45 -8.27 32.59
N LYS A 366 -0.34 -7.50 32.52
CA LYS A 366 0.07 -6.52 33.55
C LYS A 366 -0.52 -5.11 33.36
N GLY A 367 -1.55 -4.96 32.53
CA GLY A 367 -2.23 -3.70 32.25
C GLY A 367 -3.46 -3.91 31.37
N LYS A 368 -4.23 -2.85 31.14
CA LYS A 368 -5.45 -2.89 30.31
C LYS A 368 -5.25 -2.29 28.94
N VAL A 369 -6.08 -2.71 27.99
CA VAL A 369 -6.12 -2.18 26.62
C VAL A 369 -7.38 -1.35 26.41
N ILE A 370 -7.18 -0.09 26.03
CA ILE A 370 -8.23 0.86 25.65
C ILE A 370 -8.09 1.15 24.16
N THR A 371 -9.08 0.75 23.37
CA THR A 371 -9.02 0.87 21.90
C THR A 371 -9.97 1.94 21.38
N VAL A 372 -9.43 2.92 20.65
CA VAL A 372 -10.18 3.90 19.84
C VAL A 372 -10.14 3.44 18.40
N VAL A 373 -11.30 3.18 17.80
CA VAL A 373 -11.38 2.67 16.42
C VAL A 373 -12.60 3.22 15.69
N GLY A 374 -12.44 3.46 14.39
CA GLY A 374 -13.52 3.83 13.48
C GLY A 374 -13.46 3.03 12.19
N ALA A 375 -14.39 3.33 11.27
CA ALA A 375 -14.40 2.75 9.94
C ALA A 375 -14.62 3.84 8.88
N GLY A 376 -14.01 3.67 7.71
CA GLY A 376 -14.18 4.61 6.59
C GLY A 376 -15.56 4.50 5.93
N GLY A 377 -16.14 5.65 5.58
CA GLY A 377 -17.32 5.75 4.72
C GLY A 377 -16.98 5.47 3.25
N ASN A 378 -18.00 5.11 2.46
CA ASN A 378 -17.94 4.69 1.07
C ASN A 378 -16.93 3.55 0.82
N ARG A 379 -16.85 2.58 1.74
CA ARG A 379 -15.98 1.38 1.70
C ARG A 379 -16.78 0.13 2.08
N ASP A 380 -16.14 -1.06 2.12
CA ASP A 380 -16.77 -2.32 2.52
C ASP A 380 -17.50 -2.19 3.87
N LYS A 381 -18.84 -2.09 3.85
CA LYS A 381 -19.67 -2.02 5.07
C LYS A 381 -19.62 -3.32 5.87
N GLY A 382 -19.40 -4.46 5.21
CA GLY A 382 -19.40 -5.77 5.84
C GLY A 382 -18.31 -5.93 6.91
N LYS A 383 -17.22 -5.16 6.84
CA LYS A 383 -16.15 -5.22 7.86
C LYS A 383 -16.46 -4.43 9.13
N ARG A 384 -17.39 -3.47 9.11
CA ARG A 384 -17.73 -2.60 10.24
C ARG A 384 -18.09 -3.38 11.51
N PRO A 385 -19.09 -4.29 11.49
CA PRO A 385 -19.45 -5.07 12.68
C PRO A 385 -18.34 -6.03 13.12
N MET A 386 -17.60 -6.61 12.16
CA MET A 386 -16.48 -7.51 12.48
C MET A 386 -15.35 -6.78 13.21
N MET A 387 -14.98 -5.57 12.76
CA MET A 387 -13.96 -4.76 13.42
C MET A 387 -14.36 -4.38 14.84
N ALA A 388 -15.61 -3.94 15.03
CA ALA A 388 -16.11 -3.61 16.36
C ALA A 388 -16.07 -4.83 17.29
N LYS A 389 -16.50 -5.99 16.81
CA LYS A 389 -16.48 -7.24 17.58
C LYS A 389 -15.07 -7.64 17.99
N GLU A 390 -14.10 -7.57 17.09
CA GLU A 390 -12.70 -7.88 17.41
C GLU A 390 -12.08 -6.86 18.38
N ALA A 391 -12.39 -5.57 18.22
CA ALA A 391 -11.98 -4.53 19.16
C ALA A 391 -12.51 -4.83 20.56
N ALA A 392 -13.81 -5.11 20.68
CA ALA A 392 -14.46 -5.44 21.94
C ALA A 392 -13.84 -6.70 22.53
N ARG A 393 -13.73 -7.78 21.77
CA ARG A 393 -13.18 -9.06 22.24
C ARG A 393 -11.78 -8.94 22.84
N LEU A 394 -10.91 -8.15 22.23
CA LEU A 394 -9.49 -8.05 22.59
C LEU A 394 -9.13 -6.78 23.38
N SER A 395 -10.11 -6.01 23.84
CA SER A 395 -9.87 -4.80 24.67
C SER A 395 -10.69 -4.83 25.95
N ASP A 396 -10.17 -4.16 26.99
CA ASP A 396 -10.88 -3.92 28.25
C ASP A 396 -11.90 -2.80 28.09
N ARG A 397 -11.60 -1.81 27.24
CA ARG A 397 -12.52 -0.72 26.86
C ARG A 397 -12.40 -0.44 25.37
N VAL A 398 -13.52 -0.11 24.74
CA VAL A 398 -13.58 0.30 23.33
C VAL A 398 -14.28 1.64 23.21
N ILE A 399 -13.74 2.51 22.39
CA ILE A 399 -14.37 3.77 21.98
C ILE A 399 -14.52 3.74 20.46
N ILE A 400 -15.76 3.60 20.00
CA ILE A 400 -16.09 3.64 18.57
C ILE A 400 -16.29 5.09 18.15
N THR A 401 -15.60 5.50 17.10
CA THR A 401 -15.55 6.90 16.65
C THR A 401 -15.53 7.02 15.12
N SER A 402 -15.55 8.27 14.63
CA SER A 402 -15.42 8.57 13.21
C SER A 402 -13.96 8.40 12.72
N ASP A 403 -13.81 7.95 11.48
CA ASP A 403 -12.53 7.90 10.74
C ASP A 403 -12.58 8.97 9.64
N ASN A 404 -12.65 8.56 8.37
CA ASN A 404 -13.02 9.36 7.22
C ASN A 404 -14.45 9.00 6.81
N PRO A 405 -15.48 9.75 7.28
CA PRO A 405 -16.87 9.46 6.95
C PRO A 405 -17.21 9.69 5.47
N ARG A 406 -16.42 10.51 4.75
CA ARG A 406 -16.63 10.84 3.33
C ARG A 406 -18.04 11.38 3.10
N PHE A 407 -18.83 10.73 2.26
CA PHE A 407 -20.21 11.12 1.95
C PHE A 407 -21.25 10.36 2.76
N GLU A 408 -20.84 9.44 3.65
CA GLU A 408 -21.74 8.79 4.60
C GLU A 408 -21.88 9.64 5.88
N GLU A 409 -23.04 9.57 6.51
CA GLU A 409 -23.26 10.22 7.80
C GLU A 409 -22.48 9.46 8.90
N PRO A 410 -21.62 10.15 9.71
CA PRO A 410 -20.73 9.47 10.66
C PRO A 410 -21.45 8.56 11.65
N GLN A 411 -22.63 8.97 12.12
CA GLN A 411 -23.41 8.20 13.09
C GLN A 411 -23.91 6.88 12.49
N ASP A 412 -24.22 6.83 11.19
CA ASP A 412 -24.67 5.61 10.53
C ASP A 412 -23.55 4.57 10.47
N ILE A 413 -22.31 5.01 10.22
CA ILE A 413 -21.13 4.15 10.26
C ILE A 413 -20.92 3.56 11.67
N ILE A 414 -21.09 4.38 12.70
CA ILE A 414 -20.99 3.94 14.10
C ILE A 414 -22.11 2.95 14.42
N ASN A 415 -23.34 3.19 13.96
CA ASN A 415 -24.46 2.27 14.14
C ASN A 415 -24.19 0.92 13.48
N ASP A 416 -23.64 0.91 12.26
CA ASP A 416 -23.22 -0.33 11.57
C ASP A 416 -22.16 -1.11 12.37
N MET A 417 -21.21 -0.41 12.99
CA MET A 417 -20.20 -1.03 13.86
C MET A 417 -20.83 -1.61 15.13
N LEU A 418 -21.68 -0.85 15.81
CA LEU A 418 -22.37 -1.27 17.05
C LEU A 418 -23.29 -2.47 16.82
N ALA A 419 -23.89 -2.61 15.63
CA ALA A 419 -24.74 -3.74 15.28
C ALA A 419 -24.01 -5.10 15.35
N GLY A 420 -22.67 -5.12 15.35
CA GLY A 420 -21.86 -6.32 15.52
C GLY A 420 -21.63 -6.77 16.96
N LEU A 421 -22.09 -5.99 17.95
CA LEU A 421 -21.77 -6.19 19.37
C LEU A 421 -22.93 -6.86 20.12
N ASP A 422 -22.60 -7.77 21.04
CA ASP A 422 -23.57 -8.31 22.00
C ASP A 422 -23.66 -7.44 23.28
N GLN A 423 -24.54 -7.80 24.22
CA GLN A 423 -24.72 -7.02 25.45
C GLN A 423 -23.44 -6.90 26.29
N ASN A 424 -22.59 -7.91 26.32
CA ASN A 424 -21.35 -7.87 27.10
C ASN A 424 -20.32 -6.96 26.42
N ASP A 425 -20.25 -6.99 25.09
CA ASP A 425 -19.41 -6.07 24.33
C ASP A 425 -19.85 -4.61 24.51
N LEU A 426 -21.17 -4.37 24.49
CA LEU A 426 -21.75 -3.04 24.66
C LEU A 426 -21.44 -2.45 26.03
N GLN A 427 -21.39 -3.26 27.11
CA GLN A 427 -21.05 -2.77 28.45
C GLN A 427 -19.66 -2.14 28.57
N LYS A 428 -18.72 -2.57 27.72
CA LYS A 428 -17.36 -2.03 27.67
C LYS A 428 -17.10 -1.08 26.50
N THR A 429 -18.12 -0.78 25.71
CA THR A 429 -18.02 0.06 24.53
C THR A 429 -18.71 1.41 24.75
N ILE A 430 -18.07 2.49 24.33
CA ILE A 430 -18.63 3.84 24.29
C ILE A 430 -18.59 4.32 22.83
N SER A 431 -19.59 5.07 22.38
CA SER A 431 -19.57 5.73 21.07
C SER A 431 -19.37 7.24 21.24
N ILE A 432 -18.39 7.79 20.53
CA ILE A 432 -18.11 9.23 20.50
C ILE A 432 -17.81 9.60 19.05
N VAL A 433 -18.70 10.36 18.41
CA VAL A 433 -18.55 10.71 16.99
C VAL A 433 -17.28 11.51 16.73
N ASP A 434 -16.99 12.50 17.57
CA ASP A 434 -15.79 13.33 17.44
C ASP A 434 -14.54 12.53 17.84
N ARG A 435 -13.61 12.40 16.89
CA ARG A 435 -12.41 11.58 17.06
C ARG A 435 -11.44 12.16 18.09
N ARG A 436 -11.35 13.49 18.21
CA ARG A 436 -10.51 14.14 19.22
C ARG A 436 -11.04 13.87 20.62
N GLU A 437 -12.33 14.03 20.83
CA GLU A 437 -12.96 13.73 22.12
C GLU A 437 -12.90 12.23 22.45
N ALA A 438 -12.96 11.34 21.45
CA ALA A 438 -12.73 9.91 21.64
C ALA A 438 -11.31 9.60 22.14
N ILE A 439 -10.28 10.15 21.49
CA ILE A 439 -8.87 9.98 21.88
C ILE A 439 -8.62 10.56 23.28
N LYS A 440 -9.16 11.76 23.55
CA LYS A 440 -9.10 12.40 24.86
C LYS A 440 -9.74 11.55 25.96
N THR A 441 -10.92 11.00 25.69
CA THR A 441 -11.62 10.12 26.63
C THR A 441 -10.78 8.87 26.90
N ALA A 442 -10.17 8.26 25.88
CA ALA A 442 -9.29 7.11 26.07
C ALA A 442 -8.10 7.43 26.98
N CYS A 443 -7.44 8.55 26.76
CA CYS A 443 -6.30 9.00 27.57
C CYS A 443 -6.69 9.32 29.02
N LEU A 444 -7.89 9.87 29.25
CA LEU A 444 -8.38 10.15 30.60
C LEU A 444 -8.75 8.87 31.38
N LEU A 445 -9.15 7.81 30.69
CA LEU A 445 -9.47 6.52 31.28
C LEU A 445 -8.22 5.69 31.62
N ALA A 446 -7.11 5.92 30.90
CA ALA A 446 -5.88 5.15 31.04
C ALA A 446 -5.22 5.32 32.41
N GLN A 447 -4.77 4.20 32.99
CA GLN A 447 -3.99 4.15 34.23
C GLN A 447 -2.52 3.82 33.93
N PRO A 448 -1.59 4.07 34.88
CA PRO A 448 -0.20 3.65 34.71
C PRO A 448 -0.09 2.14 34.39
N GLY A 449 0.65 1.80 33.34
CA GLY A 449 0.79 0.42 32.82
C GLY A 449 -0.23 0.03 31.74
N ASP A 450 -1.25 0.84 31.49
CA ASP A 450 -2.23 0.57 30.42
C ASP A 450 -1.67 0.91 29.03
N VAL A 451 -2.39 0.44 28.01
CA VAL A 451 -2.14 0.76 26.60
C VAL A 451 -3.38 1.40 25.98
N VAL A 452 -3.19 2.58 25.37
CA VAL A 452 -4.19 3.25 24.54
C VAL A 452 -3.85 2.98 23.08
N LEU A 453 -4.66 2.19 22.38
CA LEU A 453 -4.54 1.98 20.94
C LEU A 453 -5.47 2.94 20.20
N VAL A 454 -4.92 3.78 19.31
CA VAL A 454 -5.67 4.58 18.35
C VAL A 454 -5.49 3.98 16.96
N ALA A 455 -6.52 3.29 16.47
CA ALA A 455 -6.48 2.53 15.23
C ALA A 455 -7.31 3.17 14.11
N GLY A 456 -6.95 2.85 12.86
CA GLY A 456 -7.70 3.18 11.64
C GLY A 456 -6.95 4.12 10.71
N LYS A 457 -6.51 5.29 11.20
CA LYS A 457 -5.90 6.35 10.37
C LYS A 457 -4.39 6.26 10.25
N GLY A 458 -3.68 5.76 11.27
CA GLY A 458 -2.23 5.60 11.25
C GLY A 458 -1.48 6.89 10.93
N HIS A 459 -1.00 7.01 9.68
CA HIS A 459 -0.22 8.14 9.17
C HIS A 459 -1.08 9.24 8.52
N GLU A 460 -2.38 9.00 8.32
CA GLU A 460 -3.27 9.98 7.70
C GLU A 460 -3.48 11.16 8.65
N ASN A 461 -3.08 12.35 8.19
CA ASN A 461 -3.15 13.61 8.92
C ASN A 461 -4.39 14.46 8.56
N TYR A 462 -5.46 13.82 8.08
CA TYR A 462 -6.71 14.49 7.74
C TYR A 462 -7.95 13.65 8.03
N GLN A 463 -9.09 14.29 8.28
CA GLN A 463 -10.42 13.67 8.19
C GLN A 463 -11.18 14.19 6.97
N GLU A 464 -11.64 13.27 6.12
CA GLU A 464 -12.44 13.60 4.94
C GLU A 464 -13.95 13.61 5.26
N ILE A 465 -14.58 14.78 5.15
CA ILE A 465 -16.01 15.00 5.42
C ILE A 465 -16.63 15.69 4.22
N LYS A 466 -17.61 15.05 3.57
CA LYS A 466 -18.33 15.56 2.38
C LYS A 466 -17.38 16.09 1.29
N GLY A 467 -16.26 15.40 1.07
CA GLY A 467 -15.24 15.73 0.07
C GLY A 467 -14.20 16.76 0.51
N VAL A 468 -14.28 17.29 1.73
CA VAL A 468 -13.31 18.25 2.29
C VAL A 468 -12.36 17.53 3.25
N LYS A 469 -11.05 17.70 3.07
CA LYS A 469 -10.00 17.18 3.97
C LYS A 469 -9.68 18.22 5.06
N HIS A 470 -10.06 17.94 6.30
CA HIS A 470 -9.74 18.76 7.47
C HIS A 470 -8.49 18.22 8.17
N HIS A 471 -7.55 19.07 8.60
CA HIS A 471 -6.34 18.62 9.33
C HIS A 471 -6.72 17.87 10.61
N PHE A 472 -6.21 16.66 10.76
CA PHE A 472 -6.40 15.81 11.93
C PHE A 472 -5.36 14.69 11.96
N ASP A 473 -4.45 14.70 12.94
CA ASP A 473 -3.41 13.69 13.09
C ASP A 473 -3.53 13.00 14.47
N ASP A 474 -3.74 11.68 14.47
CA ASP A 474 -3.93 10.89 15.70
C ASP A 474 -2.75 11.03 16.68
N LYS A 475 -1.52 11.10 16.15
CA LYS A 475 -0.30 11.22 16.95
C LYS A 475 -0.15 12.63 17.52
N GLU A 476 -0.44 13.66 16.74
CA GLU A 476 -0.47 15.03 17.26
C GLU A 476 -1.49 15.19 18.39
N GLU A 477 -2.70 14.65 18.24
CA GLU A 477 -3.74 14.74 19.26
C GLU A 477 -3.34 13.98 20.53
N LEU A 478 -2.80 12.77 20.41
CA LEU A 478 -2.23 12.03 21.55
C LEU A 478 -1.15 12.83 22.28
N LEU A 479 -0.18 13.37 21.56
CA LEU A 479 0.92 14.16 22.15
C LEU A 479 0.40 15.41 22.87
N LYS A 480 -0.60 16.11 22.32
CA LYS A 480 -1.23 17.28 22.97
C LYS A 480 -1.94 16.92 24.27
N ILE A 481 -2.51 15.72 24.38
CA ILE A 481 -3.27 15.26 25.56
C ILE A 481 -2.37 14.61 26.61
N MET A 482 -1.28 13.96 26.17
CA MET A 482 -0.33 13.26 27.03
C MET A 482 0.61 14.21 27.75
N ASN A 483 1.05 15.27 27.09
CA ASN A 483 1.78 16.39 27.68
C ASN A 483 0.86 17.27 28.54
#